data_AF-A0A8T6MU51-F1
#
_entry.id   AF-A0A8T6MU51-F1
#
_cell.length_a   1.000
_cell.length_b   1.000
_cell.length_c   1.000
_cell.angle_alpha   90.00
_cell.angle_beta   90.00
_cell.angle_gamma   90.00
#
_symmetry.space_group_name_H-M   'P 1'
#
loop_
_entity.id
_entity.type
_entity.pdbx_description
1 polymer ?
#
loop_
_entity_poly.entity_id
_entity_poly.type
_entity_poly.pdbx_seq_one_letter_code
_entity_poly.pdbx_strand_id
1 'polypeptide(L)'
;MVIPTIDTELLILAENQSVLSKYRSRIVVSEVEAVKVARDKLLTSKVLTAQKIPSPVTALLSDVDAGKVSIPFPAVLKRIDGSSSIGLHFATSLDEARALRLDGEAYVAQEKC
;
A
#
# COMPACT_ATOMS: atom_id res chain seq x y z
N MET A 1 -24.03 15.57 3.42
CA MET A 1 -23.16 14.43 3.77
C MET A 1 -22.30 14.13 2.56
N VAL A 2 -21.01 13.90 2.75
CA VAL A 2 -20.04 13.58 1.69
C VAL A 2 -19.55 12.15 1.92
N ILE A 3 -19.65 11.30 0.91
CA ILE A 3 -19.20 9.91 0.94
C ILE A 3 -18.22 9.71 -0.21
N PRO A 4 -16.94 9.39 0.07
CA PRO A 4 -15.99 9.01 -0.98
C PRO A 4 -16.44 7.73 -1.66
N THR A 5 -16.23 7.64 -2.97
CA THR A 5 -16.63 6.46 -3.75
C THR A 5 -15.44 5.66 -4.27
N ILE A 6 -14.22 6.21 -4.18
CA ILE A 6 -12.97 5.56 -4.58
C ILE A 6 -11.83 5.85 -3.59
N ASP A 7 -10.86 4.93 -3.50
CA ASP A 7 -9.75 5.01 -2.52
C ASP A 7 -8.87 6.25 -2.69
N THR A 8 -8.73 6.74 -3.93
CA THR A 8 -7.89 7.89 -4.24
C THR A 8 -8.44 9.20 -3.64
N GLU A 9 -9.73 9.26 -3.33
CA GLU A 9 -10.37 10.41 -2.67
C GLU A 9 -10.18 10.41 -1.15
N LEU A 10 -9.91 9.25 -0.53
CA LEU A 10 -9.96 9.12 0.93
C LEU A 10 -8.97 10.05 1.64
N LEU A 11 -7.72 10.12 1.17
CA LEU A 11 -6.67 10.88 1.85
C LEU A 11 -6.96 12.38 1.82
N ILE A 12 -7.28 12.93 0.64
CA ILE A 12 -7.57 14.35 0.49
C ILE A 12 -8.81 14.77 1.28
N LEU A 13 -9.84 13.91 1.34
CA LEU A 13 -11.03 14.17 2.13
C LEU A 13 -10.75 14.09 3.64
N ALA A 14 -9.93 13.12 4.08
CA ALA A 14 -9.55 12.99 5.48
C ALA A 14 -8.74 14.20 5.96
N GLU A 15 -7.77 14.67 5.17
CA GLU A 15 -6.91 15.81 5.50
C GLU A 15 -7.68 17.15 5.53
N ASN A 16 -8.75 17.26 4.76
CA ASN A 16 -9.55 18.49 4.63
C ASN A 16 -10.85 18.47 5.45
N GLN A 17 -11.01 17.53 6.39
CA GLN A 17 -12.22 17.43 7.21
C GLN A 17 -12.57 18.75 7.94
N SER A 18 -11.56 19.46 8.46
CA SER A 18 -11.75 20.73 9.17
C SER A 18 -12.21 21.89 8.27
N VAL A 19 -11.86 21.86 6.99
CA VAL A 19 -12.30 22.85 6.00
C VAL A 19 -13.74 22.59 5.60
N LEU A 20 -14.05 21.32 5.34
CA LEU A 20 -15.35 20.88 4.84
C LEU A 20 -16.45 20.92 5.92
N SER A 21 -16.09 20.72 7.19
CA SER A 21 -17.01 20.84 8.32
C SER A 21 -17.62 22.25 8.46
N LYS A 22 -16.90 23.29 8.01
CA LYS A 22 -17.41 24.69 7.97
C LYS A 22 -18.68 24.84 7.13
N TYR A 23 -18.87 23.96 6.14
CA TYR A 23 -20.06 23.95 5.28
C TYR A 23 -21.20 23.08 5.82
N ARG A 24 -21.21 22.78 7.13
CA ARG A 24 -22.16 21.86 7.79
C ARG A 24 -22.24 20.48 7.11
N SER A 25 -21.15 20.10 6.45
CA SER A 25 -21.04 18.83 5.74
C SER A 25 -20.31 17.82 6.62
N ARG A 26 -20.97 16.69 6.90
CA ARG A 26 -20.31 15.51 7.49
C ARG A 26 -19.66 14.70 6.38
N ILE A 27 -18.38 14.41 6.51
CA ILE A 27 -17.66 13.47 5.64
C ILE A 27 -17.64 12.11 6.32
N VAL A 28 -17.91 11.06 5.56
CA VAL A 28 -17.81 9.69 6.02
C VAL A 28 -16.46 9.14 5.56
N VAL A 29 -15.42 9.37 6.36
CA VAL A 29 -14.06 8.90 6.11
C VAL A 29 -13.40 8.53 7.44
N SER A 30 -12.46 7.59 7.41
CA SER A 30 -11.64 7.26 8.57
C SER A 30 -10.70 8.42 8.94
N GLU A 31 -10.15 8.36 10.15
CA GLU A 31 -9.09 9.28 10.59
C GLU A 31 -7.91 9.27 9.61
N VAL A 32 -7.26 10.43 9.44
CA VAL A 32 -6.17 10.63 8.47
C VAL A 32 -5.09 9.55 8.60
N GLU A 33 -4.72 9.22 9.83
CA GLU A 33 -3.68 8.24 10.12
C GLU A 33 -4.07 6.82 9.72
N ALA A 34 -5.35 6.45 9.89
CA ALA A 34 -5.85 5.16 9.41
C ALA A 34 -5.84 5.09 7.87
N VAL A 35 -6.20 6.19 7.20
CA VAL A 35 -6.16 6.29 5.74
C VAL A 35 -4.72 6.20 5.21
N LYS A 36 -3.75 6.88 5.86
CA LYS A 36 -2.33 6.79 5.49
C LYS A 36 -1.78 5.37 5.65
N VAL A 37 -2.09 4.71 6.77
CA VAL A 37 -1.69 3.31 6.98
C VAL A 37 -2.26 2.44 5.87
N ALA A 38 -3.57 2.50 5.61
CA ALA A 38 -4.23 1.65 4.61
C ALA A 38 -3.75 1.91 3.17
N ARG A 39 -3.35 3.14 2.85
CA ARG A 39 -2.85 3.49 1.51
C ARG A 39 -1.46 2.94 1.24
N ASP A 40 -0.63 2.81 2.26
CA ASP A 40 0.73 2.29 2.15
C ASP A 40 0.76 0.81 2.56
N LYS A 41 0.99 -0.07 1.58
CA LYS A 41 0.97 -1.53 1.80
C LYS A 41 2.12 -2.00 2.70
N LEU A 42 3.27 -1.32 2.65
CA LEU A 42 4.40 -1.64 3.54
C LEU A 42 4.07 -1.24 4.97
N LEU A 43 3.51 -0.05 5.18
CA LEU A 43 3.09 0.43 6.49
C LEU A 43 1.95 -0.41 7.06
N THR A 44 0.95 -0.77 6.23
CA THR A 44 -0.12 -1.69 6.61
C THR A 44 0.45 -3.00 7.14
N SER A 45 1.35 -3.65 6.40
CA SER A 45 1.98 -4.91 6.82
C SER A 45 2.71 -4.73 8.17
N LYS A 46 3.50 -3.66 8.33
CA LYS A 46 4.20 -3.36 9.60
C LYS A 46 3.23 -3.19 10.78
N VAL A 47 2.13 -2.46 10.60
CA VAL A 47 1.11 -2.24 11.65
C VAL A 47 0.41 -3.54 12.02
N LEU A 48 0.01 -4.35 11.04
CA LEU A 48 -0.63 -5.65 11.29
C LEU A 48 0.30 -6.60 12.03
N THR A 49 1.56 -6.72 11.59
CA THR A 49 2.58 -7.53 12.26
C THR A 49 2.81 -7.08 13.70
N ALA A 50 2.89 -5.77 13.96
CA ALA A 50 3.05 -5.22 15.32
C ALA A 50 1.86 -5.60 16.23
N GLN A 51 0.66 -5.75 15.68
CA GLN A 51 -0.54 -6.20 16.39
C GLN A 51 -0.71 -7.72 16.41
N LYS A 52 0.28 -8.49 15.92
CA LYS A 52 0.22 -9.96 15.80
C LYS A 52 -0.94 -10.44 14.93
N ILE A 53 -1.40 -9.61 13.99
CA ILE A 53 -2.40 -9.97 12.99
C ILE A 53 -1.67 -10.60 11.79
N PRO A 54 -2.01 -11.84 11.39
CA PRO A 54 -1.41 -12.45 10.22
C PRO A 54 -1.60 -11.59 8.97
N SER A 55 -0.50 -11.33 8.25
CA SER A 55 -0.51 -10.65 6.96
C SER A 55 0.64 -11.19 6.09
N PRO A 56 0.54 -11.12 4.76
CA PRO A 56 1.61 -11.57 3.88
C PRO A 56 2.89 -10.78 4.14
N VAL A 57 4.05 -11.46 4.15
CA VAL A 57 5.34 -10.77 4.30
C VAL A 57 5.51 -9.78 3.15
N THR A 58 5.79 -8.52 3.48
CA THR A 58 5.86 -7.40 2.54
C THR A 58 7.14 -6.61 2.76
N ALA A 59 7.90 -6.34 1.70
CA ALA A 59 9.13 -5.55 1.74
C ALA A 59 9.23 -4.60 0.55
N LEU A 60 10.02 -3.54 0.67
CA LEU A 60 10.38 -2.70 -0.50
C LEU A 60 11.09 -3.56 -1.55
N LEU A 61 10.77 -3.35 -2.82
CA LEU A 61 11.41 -4.09 -3.89
C LEU A 61 12.92 -3.77 -3.96
N SER A 62 13.34 -2.54 -3.64
CA SER A 62 14.75 -2.18 -3.54
C SER A 62 15.50 -2.95 -2.45
N ASP A 63 14.87 -3.20 -1.30
CA ASP A 63 15.48 -3.97 -0.22
C ASP A 63 15.60 -5.47 -0.56
N VAL A 64 14.64 -6.00 -1.32
CA VAL A 64 14.71 -7.37 -1.86
C VAL A 64 15.80 -7.48 -2.93
N ASP A 65 15.87 -6.53 -3.85
CA ASP A 65 16.89 -6.49 -4.91
C ASP A 65 18.31 -6.38 -4.36
N ALA A 66 18.49 -5.56 -3.31
CA ALA A 66 19.74 -5.41 -2.58
C ALA A 66 20.07 -6.60 -1.65
N GLY A 67 19.20 -7.61 -1.55
CA GLY A 67 19.41 -8.78 -0.69
C GLY A 67 19.33 -8.51 0.81
N LYS A 68 18.77 -7.37 1.22
CA LYS A 68 18.59 -7.03 2.65
C LYS A 68 17.42 -7.79 3.27
N VAL A 69 16.40 -8.10 2.48
CA VAL A 69 15.23 -8.87 2.88
C VAL A 69 14.99 -9.98 1.86
N SER A 70 14.75 -11.19 2.35
CA SER A 70 14.36 -12.32 1.51
C SER A 70 12.85 -12.47 1.49
N ILE A 71 12.26 -12.59 0.30
CA ILE A 71 10.84 -12.88 0.06
C ILE A 71 10.77 -14.17 -0.76
N PRO A 72 9.89 -15.13 -0.39
CA PRO A 72 9.69 -16.34 -1.17
C PRO A 72 9.07 -16.00 -2.53
N PHE A 73 9.54 -16.69 -3.58
CA PHE A 73 8.93 -16.65 -4.90
C PHE A 73 8.04 -17.90 -5.11
N PRO A 74 6.93 -17.80 -5.87
CA PRO A 74 6.48 -16.62 -6.61
C PRO A 74 6.00 -15.49 -5.69
N ALA A 75 6.32 -14.25 -6.08
CA ALA A 75 6.00 -13.04 -5.34
C ALA A 75 5.07 -12.13 -6.15
N VAL A 76 4.23 -11.38 -5.43
CA VAL A 76 3.40 -10.32 -5.97
C VAL A 76 4.17 -9.01 -5.89
N LEU A 77 4.40 -8.37 -7.04
CA LEU A 77 5.02 -7.04 -7.11
C LEU A 77 3.93 -6.01 -7.38
N LYS A 78 3.78 -5.04 -6.49
CA LYS A 78 2.72 -4.03 -6.58
C LYS A 78 3.22 -2.69 -6.09
N ARG A 79 2.64 -1.60 -6.60
CA ARG A 79 2.90 -0.27 -6.07
C ARG A 79 2.64 -0.23 -4.56
N ILE A 80 3.48 0.48 -3.81
CA ILE A 80 3.34 0.70 -2.37
C ILE A 80 1.99 1.33 -2.06
N ASP A 81 1.57 2.27 -2.91
CA ASP A 81 0.28 2.95 -2.94
C ASP A 81 -0.57 2.53 -4.15
N GLY A 82 -1.63 3.28 -4.44
CA GLY A 82 -2.49 3.06 -5.62
C GLY A 82 -3.79 2.31 -5.33
N SER A 83 -4.56 2.06 -6.38
CA SER A 83 -5.87 1.40 -6.37
C SER A 83 -6.09 0.62 -7.67
N SER A 84 -7.16 -0.17 -7.72
CA SER A 84 -7.60 -0.92 -8.91
C SER A 84 -6.55 -1.88 -9.52
N SER A 85 -5.64 -2.41 -8.70
CA SER A 85 -4.57 -3.32 -9.13
C SER A 85 -3.68 -2.76 -10.26
N ILE A 86 -3.64 -1.44 -10.43
CA ILE A 86 -2.80 -0.80 -11.44
C ILE A 86 -1.33 -0.99 -11.06
N GLY A 87 -0.54 -1.52 -11.98
CA GLY A 87 0.87 -1.85 -11.74
C GLY A 87 1.06 -3.12 -10.89
N LEU A 88 0.12 -4.07 -10.93
CA LEU A 88 0.29 -5.39 -10.35
C LEU A 88 1.07 -6.30 -11.31
N HIS A 89 2.13 -6.94 -10.82
CA HIS A 89 2.90 -7.94 -11.53
C HIS A 89 3.10 -9.18 -10.65
N PHE A 90 3.37 -10.30 -11.30
CA PHE A 90 3.80 -11.53 -10.64
C PHE A 90 5.20 -11.86 -11.15
N ALA A 91 6.08 -12.28 -10.25
CA ALA A 91 7.39 -12.79 -10.59
C ALA A 91 7.59 -14.14 -9.92
N THR A 92 8.19 -15.08 -10.64
CA THR A 92 8.54 -16.42 -10.16
C THR A 92 9.99 -16.51 -9.68
N SER A 93 10.78 -15.47 -9.92
CA SER A 93 12.17 -15.34 -9.48
C SER A 93 12.59 -13.87 -9.33
N LEU A 94 13.70 -13.63 -8.64
CA LEU A 94 14.29 -12.31 -8.52
C LEU A 94 14.74 -11.75 -9.88
N ASP A 95 15.23 -12.61 -10.77
CA ASP A 95 15.65 -12.20 -12.11
C ASP A 95 14.47 -11.74 -12.96
N GLU A 96 13.31 -12.40 -12.85
CA GLU A 96 12.07 -11.95 -13.48
C GLU A 96 11.60 -10.61 -12.89
N ALA A 97 11.70 -10.43 -11.57
CA ALA A 97 11.38 -9.16 -10.92
C ALA A 97 12.28 -8.01 -11.42
N ARG A 98 13.59 -8.25 -11.57
CA ARG A 98 14.56 -7.28 -12.12
C ARG A 98 14.27 -6.93 -13.58
N ALA A 99 13.85 -7.91 -14.38
CA ALA A 99 13.55 -7.72 -15.80
C ALA A 99 12.40 -6.73 -16.04
N LEU A 100 11.48 -6.58 -15.07
CA LEU A 100 10.35 -5.64 -15.14
C LEU A 100 10.77 -4.17 -14.99
N ARG A 101 11.99 -3.89 -14.50
CA ARG A 101 12.55 -2.53 -14.32
C ARG A 101 11.60 -1.58 -13.57
N LEU A 102 10.96 -2.11 -12.52
CA LEU A 102 10.07 -1.35 -11.65
C LEU A 102 10.88 -0.41 -10.76
N ASP A 103 10.28 0.70 -10.35
CA ASP A 103 10.87 1.59 -9.34
C ASP A 103 10.86 0.89 -7.97
N GLY A 104 12.04 0.53 -7.47
CA GLY A 104 12.22 -0.23 -6.25
C GLY A 104 11.72 0.47 -4.97
N GLU A 105 11.61 1.80 -5.00
CA GLU A 105 11.11 2.60 -3.87
C GLU A 105 9.58 2.81 -3.94
N ALA A 106 9.00 2.75 -5.15
CA ALA A 106 7.56 2.87 -5.36
C ALA A 106 6.84 1.52 -5.35
N TYR A 107 7.57 0.39 -5.34
CA TYR A 107 7.03 -0.96 -5.38
C TYR A 107 7.41 -1.77 -4.15
N VAL A 108 6.50 -2.66 -3.75
CA VAL A 108 6.74 -3.69 -2.75
C VAL A 108 6.69 -5.07 -3.38
N ALA A 109 7.54 -5.96 -2.88
CA ALA A 109 7.42 -7.40 -3.08
C ALA A 109 6.66 -7.99 -1.90
N GLN A 110 5.66 -8.81 -2.20
CA GLN A 110 4.82 -9.46 -1.21
C GLN A 110 4.75 -10.97 -1.48
N GLU A 111 4.85 -11.76 -0.41
CA GLU A 111 4.61 -13.20 -0.44
C GLU A 111 3.23 -13.53 -1.04
N LYS A 112 3.18 -14.55 -1.88
CA LYS A 112 1.92 -15.09 -2.40
C LYS A 112 1.31 -16.07 -1.38
N CYS A 113 0.22 -15.67 -0.74
CA CYS A 113 -0.58 -16.53 0.15
C CYS A 113 -1.52 -17.48 -0.60
#